data_AF-A0A934EX83-F1
#
_entry.id   AF-A0A934EX83-F1
#
_cell.length_a   1.000
_cell.length_b   1.000
_cell.length_c   1.000
_cell.angle_alpha   90.00
_cell.angle_beta   90.00
_cell.angle_gamma   90.00
#
_symmetry.space_group_name_H-M   'P 1'
#
loop_
_entity.id
_entity.type
_entity.pdbx_description
1 polymer ?
#
loop_
_entity_poly.entity_id
_entity_poly.type
_entity_poly.pdbx_seq_one_letter_code
_entity_poly.pdbx_strand_id
1 'polypeptide(L)'
;MTENRLNKNVTRGYGLLGKLLAHQRSNLANRLIPPSTRNGRILDIGCGFYPLFLLSTEFSEKYGFDKVKNMNDYKSFNDNNNYFY
;
A
#
# COMPACT_ATOMS: atom_id res chain seq x y z
N MET A 1 -8.56 -11.62 -34.71
CA MET A 1 -9.36 -10.81 -33.77
C MET A 1 -8.46 -10.47 -32.59
N THR A 2 -7.83 -9.30 -32.61
CA THR A 2 -6.90 -8.86 -31.54
C THR A 2 -7.68 -8.05 -30.52
N GLU A 3 -7.84 -8.58 -29.30
CA GLU A 3 -8.44 -7.86 -28.18
C GLU A 3 -7.54 -6.69 -27.76
N ASN A 4 -8.05 -5.47 -27.95
CA ASN A 4 -7.55 -4.27 -27.32
C ASN A 4 -7.80 -4.38 -25.81
N ARG A 5 -6.85 -4.93 -25.05
CA ARG A 5 -6.85 -4.81 -23.59
C ARG A 5 -6.65 -3.34 -23.25
N LEU A 6 -7.74 -2.65 -22.96
CA LEU A 6 -7.75 -1.31 -22.39
C LEU A 6 -6.68 -1.24 -21.31
N ASN A 7 -5.66 -0.42 -21.55
CA ASN A 7 -4.56 -0.20 -20.64
C ASN A 7 -5.17 0.40 -19.36
N LYS A 8 -5.47 -0.47 -18.39
CA LYS A 8 -6.10 -0.11 -17.13
C LYS A 8 -5.05 0.67 -16.38
N ASN A 9 -5.01 1.98 -16.61
CA ASN A 9 -4.21 2.94 -15.86
C ASN A 9 -4.79 2.97 -14.45
N VAL A 10 -4.48 1.94 -13.67
CA VAL A 10 -4.62 1.95 -12.21
C VAL A 10 -3.95 3.24 -11.76
N THR A 11 -4.60 4.00 -10.88
CA THR A 11 -4.08 5.24 -10.29
C THR A 11 -2.85 4.94 -9.43
N ARG A 12 -1.74 4.62 -10.08
CA ARG A 12 -0.40 4.50 -9.53
C ARG A 12 0.31 5.77 -9.93
N GLY A 13 0.26 6.76 -9.06
CA GLY A 13 0.82 8.08 -9.33
C GLY A 13 1.19 8.81 -8.05
N TYR A 14 2.24 9.63 -8.15
CA TYR A 14 2.84 10.42 -7.07
C TYR A 14 2.02 11.67 -6.70
N GLY A 15 0.76 11.74 -7.13
CA GLY A 15 -0.09 12.91 -6.99
C GLY A 15 -0.84 12.99 -5.66
N LEU A 16 -1.39 14.16 -5.37
CA LEU A 16 -2.20 14.46 -4.18
C LEU A 16 -3.34 13.43 -3.96
N LEU A 17 -3.96 12.97 -5.04
CA LEU A 17 -5.04 11.98 -4.98
C LEU A 17 -4.57 10.63 -4.42
N GLY A 18 -3.34 10.20 -4.70
CA GLY A 18 -2.78 8.95 -4.15
C GLY A 18 -2.65 9.01 -2.64
N LYS A 19 -2.18 10.14 -2.10
CA LYS A 19 -2.12 10.39 -0.65
C LYS A 19 -3.52 10.42 -0.04
N LEU A 20 -4.45 11.16 -0.65
CA LEU A 20 -5.84 11.25 -0.17
C LEU A 20 -6.50 9.87 -0.08
N LEU A 21 -6.37 9.05 -1.13
CA LEU A 21 -6.90 7.69 -1.16
C LEU A 21 -6.21 6.78 -0.12
N ALA A 22 -4.91 6.95 0.11
CA ALA A 22 -4.22 6.21 1.17
C ALA A 22 -4.76 6.53 2.56
N HIS A 23 -5.07 7.80 2.86
CA HIS A 23 -5.74 8.19 4.11
C HIS A 23 -7.12 7.54 4.24
N GLN A 24 -7.93 7.58 3.18
CA GLN A 24 -9.26 6.95 3.19
C GLN A 24 -9.17 5.44 3.43
N ARG A 25 -8.23 4.74 2.76
CA ARG A 25 -7.99 3.30 2.96
C ARG A 25 -7.53 2.99 4.39
N SER A 26 -6.58 3.76 4.92
CA SER A 26 -6.07 3.55 6.29
C SER A 26 -7.17 3.69 7.33
N ASN A 27 -7.99 4.75 7.24
CA ASN A 27 -9.10 4.97 8.16
C ASN A 27 -10.15 3.86 8.07
N LEU A 28 -10.49 3.42 6.85
CA LEU A 28 -11.43 2.34 6.65
C LEU A 28 -10.92 1.02 7.24
N ALA A 29 -9.67 0.65 6.96
CA ALA A 29 -9.05 -0.55 7.48
C ALA A 29 -8.97 -0.52 9.01
N ASN A 30 -8.62 0.63 9.60
CA ASN A 30 -8.60 0.80 11.05
C ASN A 30 -9.96 0.61 11.71
N ARG A 31 -11.03 1.03 11.03
CA ARG A 31 -12.40 0.83 11.51
C ARG A 31 -12.89 -0.60 11.36
N LEU A 32 -12.53 -1.29 10.27
CA LEU A 32 -13.05 -2.63 9.96
C LEU A 32 -12.31 -3.76 10.66
N ILE A 33 -11.00 -3.59 10.90
CA ILE A 33 -10.16 -4.65 11.48
C ILE A 33 -10.26 -4.59 13.01
N PRO A 34 -10.76 -5.64 13.68
CA PRO A 34 -10.98 -5.63 15.12
C PRO A 34 -9.69 -5.40 15.92
N PRO A 35 -9.72 -4.63 17.03
CA PRO A 35 -8.55 -4.38 17.87
C PRO A 35 -7.91 -5.66 18.41
N SER A 36 -8.69 -6.70 18.70
CA SER A 36 -8.20 -7.99 19.22
C SER A 36 -7.23 -8.71 18.28
N THR A 37 -7.22 -8.37 16.98
CA THR A 37 -6.33 -8.99 15.99
C THR A 37 -4.96 -8.31 15.90
N ARG A 38 -4.79 -7.11 16.48
CA ARG A 38 -3.59 -6.25 16.30
C ARG A 38 -2.32 -6.83 16.93
N ASN A 39 -2.45 -7.71 17.93
CA ASN A 39 -1.29 -8.42 18.50
C ASN A 39 -0.69 -9.46 17.53
N GLY A 40 -1.34 -9.71 16.39
CA GLY A 40 -0.87 -10.60 15.34
C GLY A 40 -0.09 -9.89 14.24
N ARG A 41 -0.14 -10.50 13.06
CA ARG A 41 0.57 -10.06 11.85
C ARG A 41 -0.43 -9.58 10.80
N ILE A 42 -0.04 -8.58 10.01
CA ILE A 42 -0.85 -8.09 8.89
C ILE A 42 -0.07 -8.13 7.58
N LEU A 43 -0.75 -8.54 6.50
CA LEU A 43 -0.26 -8.48 5.14
C LEU A 43 -1.19 -7.59 4.31
N ASP A 44 -0.66 -6.49 3.77
CA ASP A 44 -1.39 -5.59 2.87
C ASP A 44 -0.92 -5.79 1.42
N ILE A 45 -1.80 -6.37 0.59
CA ILE A 45 -1.56 -6.65 -0.83
C ILE A 45 -2.08 -5.47 -1.65
N GLY A 46 -1.20 -4.82 -2.41
CA GLY A 46 -1.53 -3.57 -3.10
C GLY A 46 -1.46 -2.36 -2.18
N CYS A 47 -0.58 -2.40 -1.18
CA CYS A 47 -0.37 -1.32 -0.21
C CYS A 47 -0.05 0.04 -0.88
N GLY A 48 0.42 0.01 -2.13
CA GLY A 48 0.70 1.16 -2.96
C GLY A 48 2.04 1.80 -2.62
N PHE A 49 2.39 2.83 -3.39
CA PHE A 49 3.61 3.60 -3.18
C PHE A 49 3.65 4.30 -1.81
N TYR A 50 2.49 4.65 -1.26
CA TYR A 50 2.36 5.25 0.06
C TYR A 50 1.55 4.32 0.98
N PRO A 51 2.21 3.36 1.64
CA PRO A 51 1.57 2.30 2.43
C PRO A 51 1.12 2.82 3.81
N LEU A 52 0.39 3.94 3.84
CA LEU A 52 0.04 4.67 5.06
C LEU A 52 -0.61 3.79 6.13
N PHE A 53 -1.46 2.85 5.74
CA PHE A 53 -2.09 1.92 6.68
C PHE A 53 -1.06 1.10 7.46
N LEU A 54 -0.08 0.51 6.78
CA LEU A 54 0.99 -0.26 7.42
C LEU A 54 1.87 0.63 8.30
N LEU A 55 2.12 1.88 7.89
CA LEU A 55 2.92 2.82 8.68
C LEU A 55 2.21 3.24 9.98
N SER A 56 0.88 3.42 9.94
CA SER A 56 0.10 3.98 11.05
C SER A 56 -0.66 2.95 11.88
N THR A 57 -0.56 1.65 11.58
CA THR A 57 -1.32 0.61 12.29
C THR A 57 -0.58 0.04 13.50
N GLU A 58 -1.33 -0.33 14.52
CA GLU A 58 -0.87 -0.97 15.78
C GLU A 58 -0.59 -2.47 15.65
N PHE A 59 -0.44 -3.02 14.43
CA PHE A 59 -0.12 -4.45 14.29
C PHE A 59 1.31 -4.72 14.78
N SER A 60 1.52 -5.83 15.49
CA SER A 60 2.85 -6.18 16.02
C SER A 60 3.87 -6.45 14.91
N GLU A 61 3.43 -7.07 13.81
CA GLU A 61 4.25 -7.25 12.61
C GLU A 61 3.47 -6.84 11.37
N LYS A 62 4.14 -6.16 10.43
CA LYS A 62 3.50 -5.43 9.33
C LYS A 62 4.23 -5.73 8.03
N TYR A 63 3.54 -6.37 7.10
CA TYR A 63 4.10 -6.79 5.81
C TYR A 63 3.32 -6.14 4.67
N GLY A 64 4.04 -5.61 3.69
CA GLY A 64 3.45 -4.99 2.49
C GLY A 64 3.93 -5.68 1.23
N PHE A 65 3.02 -5.91 0.28
CA PHE A 65 3.37 -6.46 -1.02
C PHE A 65 2.68 -5.68 -2.14
N ASP A 66 3.46 -5.04 -3.01
CA ASP A 66 2.95 -4.37 -4.21
C ASP A 66 3.84 -4.68 -5.42
N LYS A 67 3.25 -4.58 -6.61
CA LYS A 67 3.97 -4.66 -7.88
C LYS A 67 4.79 -3.39 -8.07
N VAL A 68 6.09 -3.57 -8.23
CA VAL A 68 7.00 -2.52 -8.68
C VAL A 68 6.96 -2.48 -10.21
N LYS A 69 6.64 -1.32 -10.80
CA LYS A 69 6.47 -1.22 -12.26
C LYS A 69 7.77 -0.82 -12.97
N ASN A 70 8.64 -0.08 -12.29
CA ASN A 70 9.93 0.34 -12.81
C ASN A 70 10.99 0.46 -11.67
N MET A 71 12.28 0.54 -12.04
CA MET A 71 13.39 0.63 -11.09
C MET A 71 13.36 1.90 -10.24
N ASN A 72 12.74 2.99 -10.71
CA ASN A 72 12.62 4.23 -9.94
C ASN A 72 11.58 4.10 -8.82
N ASP A 73 10.48 3.38 -9.08
CA ASP A 73 9.51 2.99 -8.05
C ASP A 73 10.23 2.15 -6.99
N TYR A 74 11.04 1.16 -7.39
CA TYR A 74 11.84 0.33 -6.48
C TYR A 74 12.74 1.16 -5.57
N LYS A 75 13.55 2.05 -6.15
CA LYS A 75 14.45 2.94 -5.40
C LYS A 75 13.67 3.83 -4.46
N SER A 76 12.58 4.42 -4.92
CA SER A 76 11.74 5.29 -4.10
C SER A 76 11.04 4.54 -2.96
N PHE A 77 10.73 3.24 -3.13
CA PHE A 77 10.28 2.39 -2.03
C PHE A 77 11.41 2.10 -1.04
N ASN A 78 12.62 1.82 -1.52
CA ASN A 78 13.75 1.43 -0.68
C ASN A 78 14.36 2.61 0.09
N ASP A 79 14.45 3.79 -0.54
CA ASP A 79 15.00 5.00 0.05
C ASP A 79 14.08 5.59 1.14
N ASN A 80 12.77 5.31 1.07
CA ASN A 80 11.78 5.73 2.06
C ASN A 80 11.48 4.66 3.12
N ASN A 81 12.01 3.44 2.99
CA ASN A 81 11.78 2.34 3.93
C ASN A 81 13.11 1.76 4.44
N ASN A 82 13.75 2.49 5.35
CA ASN A 82 14.49 1.79 6.40
C ASN A 82 13.45 1.07 7.28
N TYR A 83 13.49 -0.26 7.29
CA TYR A 83 12.74 -1.20 8.14
C TYR A 83 11.30 -1.57 7.74
N PHE A 84 11.15 -2.60 6.89
CA PHE A 84 10.07 -3.59 7.02
C PHE A 84 10.63 -4.96 6.56
N TYR A 85 11.07 -5.77 7.52
CA TYR A 85 11.27 -7.22 7.34
C TYR A 85 10.04 -7.94 7.87
#